data_AF-A0A955P1I2-F1
#
_entry.id   AF-A0A955P1I2-F1
#
_cell.length_a   1.000
_cell.length_b   1.000
_cell.length_c   1.000
_cell.angle_alpha   90.00
_cell.angle_beta   90.00
_cell.angle_gamma   90.00
#
_symmetry.space_group_name_H-M   'P 1'
#
loop_
_entity.id
_entity.type
_entity.pdbx_description
1 polymer ?
#
loop_
_entity_poly.entity_id
_entity_poly.type
_entity_poly.pdbx_seq_one_letter_code
_entity_poly.pdbx_strand_id
1 'polypeptide(L)'
;MTRPIENIGVGGTYATFAIDTTGSDYDLTTDNEGDAVALSADNEVDHGSDGDPFLGQVISVQDDIAVVQIAGVVRVPYNTGTAPSVGGGAVVDGAGKVKGSATGRGLVLAVDASAETADILL
;
A
#
# COMPACT_ATOMS: atom_id res chain seq x y z
N MET A 1 -8.94 -8.60 15.40
CA MET A 1 -9.87 -7.84 16.26
C MET A 1 -10.66 -6.97 15.32
N THR A 2 -11.99 -7.08 15.28
CA THR A 2 -12.82 -6.37 14.30
C THR A 2 -12.78 -4.86 14.59
N ARG A 3 -12.59 -4.05 13.54
CA ARG A 3 -12.52 -2.59 13.65
C ARG A 3 -13.91 -2.01 13.98
N PRO A 4 -14.01 -1.05 14.90
CA PRO A 4 -15.30 -0.47 15.28
C PRO A 4 -15.78 0.66 14.34
N ILE A 5 -14.89 1.24 13.52
CA ILE A 5 -15.16 2.39 12.64
C ILE A 5 -14.47 2.16 11.29
N GLU A 6 -15.14 2.53 10.20
CA GLU A 6 -14.63 2.46 8.83
C GLU A 6 -14.34 3.88 8.30
N ASN A 7 -13.06 4.22 8.16
CA ASN A 7 -12.58 5.54 7.70
C ASN A 7 -11.95 5.51 6.30
N ILE A 8 -12.11 4.40 5.56
CA ILE A 8 -11.43 4.19 4.26
C ILE A 8 -11.78 5.32 3.29
N GLY A 9 -10.76 5.88 2.64
CA GLY A 9 -10.92 6.94 1.63
C GLY A 9 -11.18 8.33 2.19
N VAL A 10 -11.33 8.48 3.52
CA VAL A 10 -11.47 9.80 4.15
C VAL A 10 -10.17 10.59 3.97
N GLY A 11 -10.28 11.77 3.36
CA GLY A 11 -9.13 12.62 3.02
C GLY A 11 -8.30 12.09 1.84
N GLY A 12 -8.84 11.13 1.07
CA GLY A 12 -8.16 10.51 -0.06
C GLY A 12 -7.68 11.51 -1.10
N THR A 13 -6.37 11.51 -1.37
CA THR A 13 -5.78 12.16 -2.55
C THR A 13 -5.22 11.08 -3.46
N TYR A 14 -5.47 11.20 -4.76
CA TYR A 14 -5.10 10.20 -5.75
C TYR A 14 -4.15 10.80 -6.77
N ALA A 15 -3.15 10.02 -7.16
CA ALA A 15 -2.21 10.35 -8.23
C ALA A 15 -2.07 9.16 -9.18
N THR A 16 -1.69 9.45 -10.42
CA THR A 16 -1.46 8.46 -11.47
C THR A 16 0.02 8.29 -11.70
N PHE A 17 0.46 7.05 -11.84
CA PHE A 17 1.85 6.67 -12.07
C PHE A 17 1.92 5.69 -13.24
N ALA A 18 3.06 5.68 -13.94
CA ALA A 18 3.39 4.59 -14.85
C ALA A 18 3.63 3.30 -14.04
N ILE A 19 3.40 2.15 -14.64
CA ILE A 19 3.67 0.85 -14.01
C ILE A 19 5.03 0.34 -14.49
N ASP A 20 5.88 -0.11 -13.57
CA ASP A 20 7.18 -0.73 -13.92
C ASP A 20 6.95 -1.99 -14.76
N THR A 21 7.97 -2.35 -15.54
CA THR A 21 7.96 -3.53 -16.38
C THR A 21 9.15 -4.43 -16.09
N THR A 22 8.87 -5.64 -15.61
CA THR A 22 9.86 -6.70 -15.61
C THR A 22 9.85 -7.43 -16.96
N GLY A 23 10.75 -6.99 -17.85
CA GLY A 23 10.90 -7.58 -19.18
C GLY A 23 9.94 -7.01 -20.20
N SER A 24 8.79 -7.65 -20.43
CA SER A 24 7.76 -7.17 -21.38
C SER A 24 6.37 -7.09 -20.77
N ASP A 25 6.23 -7.46 -19.50
CA ASP A 25 4.97 -7.47 -18.77
C ASP A 25 4.99 -6.33 -17.75
N TYR A 26 3.82 -5.73 -17.49
CA TYR A 26 3.64 -4.75 -16.42
C TYR A 26 3.59 -5.47 -15.07
N ASP A 27 4.29 -4.92 -14.09
CA ASP A 27 4.43 -5.52 -12.75
C ASP A 27 3.16 -5.39 -11.91
N LEU A 28 2.26 -4.48 -12.30
CA LEU A 28 0.93 -4.33 -11.72
C LEU A 28 -0.14 -4.53 -12.79
N THR A 29 -1.19 -5.26 -12.41
CA THR A 29 -2.38 -5.49 -13.22
C THR A 29 -3.64 -5.18 -12.41
N THR A 30 -4.82 -5.37 -13.01
CA THR A 30 -6.10 -5.24 -12.31
C THR A 30 -6.24 -6.18 -11.11
N ASP A 31 -5.46 -7.27 -11.05
CA ASP A 31 -5.48 -8.18 -9.90
C ASP A 31 -4.76 -7.60 -8.67
N ASN A 32 -4.03 -6.50 -8.84
CA ASN A 32 -3.28 -5.81 -7.79
C ASN A 32 -4.04 -4.63 -7.18
N GLU A 33 -5.32 -4.45 -7.52
CA GLU A 33 -6.17 -3.46 -6.85
C GLU A 33 -6.26 -3.78 -5.35
N GLY A 34 -5.89 -2.79 -4.54
CA GLY A 34 -5.83 -2.90 -3.10
C GLY A 34 -4.42 -3.11 -2.54
N ASP A 35 -3.43 -3.46 -3.37
CA ASP A 35 -2.05 -3.70 -2.96
C ASP A 35 -1.35 -2.42 -2.52
N ALA A 36 -0.33 -2.60 -1.68
CA ALA A 36 0.62 -1.56 -1.30
C ALA A 36 1.74 -1.46 -2.34
N VAL A 37 2.09 -0.23 -2.72
CA VAL A 37 3.13 0.07 -3.71
C VAL A 37 4.19 1.05 -3.20
N ALA A 38 5.32 1.07 -3.88
CA ALA A 38 6.40 2.03 -3.72
C ALA A 38 6.69 2.72 -5.07
N LEU A 39 7.59 3.72 -5.07
CA LEU A 39 8.14 4.26 -6.32
C LEU A 39 9.30 3.38 -6.77
N SER A 40 9.23 2.85 -7.99
CA SER A 40 10.30 2.10 -8.66
C SER A 40 11.28 3.03 -9.38
N ALA A 41 10.75 4.07 -10.04
CA ALA A 41 11.48 5.05 -10.82
C ALA A 41 10.74 6.41 -10.89
N ASP A 42 11.15 7.28 -11.82
CA ASP A 42 10.58 8.61 -12.00
C ASP A 42 9.10 8.56 -12.42
N ASN A 43 8.19 8.84 -11.47
CA ASN A 43 6.74 8.71 -11.63
C ASN A 43 6.28 7.30 -12.05
N GLU A 44 6.98 6.28 -11.56
CA GLU A 44 6.69 4.89 -11.84
C GLU A 44 6.52 4.11 -10.53
N VAL A 45 5.65 3.10 -10.52
CA VAL A 45 5.32 2.31 -9.34
C VAL A 45 5.30 0.82 -9.62
N ASP A 46 5.68 0.06 -8.60
CA ASP A 46 5.61 -1.39 -8.49
C ASP A 46 5.37 -1.77 -7.00
N HIS A 47 5.53 -3.04 -6.65
CA HIS A 47 5.48 -3.47 -5.24
C HIS A 47 6.69 -3.04 -4.39
N GLY A 48 7.75 -2.54 -5.03
CA GLY A 48 9.03 -2.19 -4.42
C GLY A 48 9.81 -3.40 -3.89
N SER A 49 10.90 -3.11 -3.20
CA SER A 49 11.66 -4.11 -2.43
C SER A 49 11.27 -4.08 -0.95
N ASP A 50 11.48 -5.20 -0.26
CA ASP A 50 11.21 -5.33 1.17
C ASP A 50 11.89 -4.21 1.99
N GLY A 51 11.08 -3.38 2.66
CA GLY A 51 11.56 -2.26 3.46
C GLY A 51 11.52 -0.89 2.76
N ASP A 52 11.15 -0.83 1.49
CA ASP A 52 11.05 0.44 0.76
C ASP A 52 9.93 1.34 1.29
N PRO A 53 10.03 2.67 1.07
CA PRO A 53 9.01 3.60 1.51
C PRO A 53 7.63 3.29 0.91
N PHE A 54 6.64 3.13 1.79
CA PHE A 54 5.26 2.94 1.37
C PHE A 54 4.69 4.20 0.72
N LEU A 55 4.34 4.12 -0.57
CA LEU A 55 3.76 5.24 -1.32
C LEU A 55 2.24 5.35 -1.10
N GLY A 56 1.54 4.23 -1.19
CA GLY A 56 0.08 4.25 -1.13
C GLY A 56 -0.54 2.96 -1.62
N GLN A 57 -1.87 2.99 -1.72
CA GLN A 57 -2.67 1.84 -2.15
C GLN A 57 -3.06 1.97 -3.62
N VAL A 58 -2.94 0.89 -4.40
CA VAL A 58 -3.49 0.83 -5.76
C VAL A 58 -5.01 0.82 -5.69
N ILE A 59 -5.63 1.78 -6.36
CA ILE A 59 -7.09 1.95 -6.42
C ILE A 59 -7.65 1.41 -7.74
N SER A 60 -6.91 1.57 -8.83
CA SER A 60 -7.26 1.01 -10.12
C SER A 60 -6.04 0.90 -11.02
N VAL A 61 -6.06 -0.06 -11.94
CA VAL A 61 -5.07 -0.22 -13.00
C VAL A 61 -5.76 -0.18 -14.35
N GLN A 62 -5.23 0.62 -15.28
CA GLN A 62 -5.63 0.61 -16.68
C GLN A 62 -4.38 0.62 -17.56
N ASP A 63 -4.19 -0.47 -18.31
CA ASP A 63 -3.05 -0.69 -19.19
C ASP A 63 -1.71 -0.44 -18.47
N ASP A 64 -1.03 0.66 -18.77
CA ASP A 64 0.29 1.03 -18.26
C ASP A 64 0.23 2.05 -17.10
N ILE A 65 -0.96 2.35 -16.60
CA ILE A 65 -1.20 3.38 -15.58
C ILE A 65 -1.85 2.78 -14.33
N ALA A 66 -1.26 3.07 -13.17
CA ALA A 66 -1.86 2.81 -11.86
C ALA A 66 -2.36 4.10 -11.21
N VAL A 67 -3.60 4.08 -10.71
CA VAL A 67 -4.15 5.11 -9.83
C VAL A 67 -3.86 4.70 -8.40
N VAL A 68 -3.10 5.53 -7.67
CA VAL A 68 -2.70 5.25 -6.29
C VAL A 68 -3.27 6.30 -5.34
N GLN A 69 -3.88 5.87 -4.24
CA GLN A 69 -4.23 6.77 -3.14
C GLN A 69 -2.98 7.04 -2.29
N ILE A 70 -2.50 8.28 -2.35
CA ILE A 70 -1.24 8.71 -1.75
C ILE A 70 -1.40 9.48 -0.43
N ALA A 71 -2.63 9.80 -0.01
CA ALA A 71 -2.92 10.50 1.24
C ALA A 71 -4.28 10.07 1.82
N GLY A 72 -4.51 10.38 3.10
CA GLY A 72 -5.74 10.01 3.81
C GLY A 72 -5.68 8.59 4.35
N VAL A 73 -6.82 8.01 4.69
CA VAL A 73 -6.85 6.65 5.27
C VAL A 73 -6.99 5.60 4.17
N VAL A 74 -6.02 4.70 4.08
CA VAL A 74 -6.03 3.52 3.19
C VAL A 74 -6.17 2.24 3.98
N ARG A 75 -6.62 1.17 3.30
CA ARG A 75 -6.67 -0.19 3.87
C ARG A 75 -5.87 -1.14 3.01
N VAL A 76 -4.70 -1.57 3.45
CA VAL A 76 -3.81 -2.45 2.68
C VAL A 76 -3.61 -3.79 3.37
N PRO A 77 -3.34 -4.88 2.62
CA PRO A 77 -2.92 -6.14 3.21
C PRO A 77 -1.58 -5.97 3.93
N TYR A 78 -1.33 -6.79 4.96
CA TYR A 78 -0.04 -6.78 5.66
C TYR A 78 0.62 -8.16 5.72
N ASN A 79 1.93 -8.18 5.89
CA ASN A 79 2.70 -9.39 6.09
C ASN A 79 2.52 -9.93 7.52
N THR A 80 1.92 -11.12 7.67
CA THR A 80 1.56 -11.67 8.98
C THR A 80 2.75 -12.00 9.88
N GLY A 81 3.94 -12.24 9.31
CA GLY A 81 5.17 -12.45 10.08
C GLY A 81 5.77 -11.17 10.66
N THR A 82 5.45 -10.01 10.06
CA THR A 82 5.99 -8.69 10.42
C THR A 82 4.86 -7.66 10.52
N ALA A 83 3.74 -8.07 11.13
CA ALA A 83 2.52 -7.28 11.19
C ALA A 83 2.76 -5.87 11.77
N PRO A 84 2.21 -4.82 11.14
CA PRO A 84 2.23 -3.47 11.71
C PRO A 84 1.55 -3.43 13.08
N SER A 85 1.98 -2.49 13.91
CA SER A 85 1.38 -2.23 15.23
C SER A 85 0.71 -0.86 15.25
N VAL A 86 -0.43 -0.75 15.90
CA VAL A 86 -1.16 0.53 16.05
C VAL A 86 -0.23 1.59 16.66
N GLY A 87 -0.23 2.78 16.05
CA GLY A 87 0.65 3.89 16.41
C GLY A 87 2.06 3.84 15.78
N GLY A 88 2.40 2.77 15.06
CA GLY A 88 3.65 2.65 14.30
C GLY A 88 3.54 3.14 12.85
N GLY A 89 4.66 3.09 12.13
CA GLY A 89 4.72 3.31 10.69
C GLY A 89 4.77 2.00 9.90
N ALA A 90 4.72 2.12 8.57
CA ALA A 90 4.74 0.99 7.66
C ALA A 90 5.72 1.19 6.48
N VAL A 91 6.24 0.08 5.97
CA VAL A 91 7.04 -0.02 4.74
C VAL A 91 6.47 -1.16 3.90
N VAL A 92 6.73 -1.19 2.59
CA VAL A 92 6.29 -2.31 1.76
C VAL A 92 7.07 -3.58 2.08
N ASP A 93 6.48 -4.74 1.82
CA ASP A 93 7.15 -6.05 1.94
C ASP A 93 7.67 -6.59 0.60
N GLY A 94 7.47 -5.85 -0.49
CA GLY A 94 7.84 -6.22 -1.86
C GLY A 94 6.93 -7.26 -2.52
N ALA A 95 5.77 -7.55 -1.93
CA ALA A 95 4.80 -8.52 -2.44
C ALA A 95 3.35 -7.99 -2.36
N GLY A 96 3.18 -6.68 -2.55
CA GLY A 96 1.89 -6.00 -2.51
C GLY A 96 1.32 -5.77 -1.11
N LYS A 97 2.09 -6.03 -0.05
CA LYS A 97 1.65 -5.83 1.34
C LYS A 97 2.57 -4.84 2.06
N VAL A 98 2.15 -4.46 3.26
CA VAL A 98 2.99 -3.70 4.19
C VAL A 98 3.49 -4.53 5.35
N LYS A 99 4.59 -4.10 5.96
CA LYS A 99 5.07 -4.57 7.26
C LYS A 99 5.31 -3.42 8.22
N GLY A 100 5.31 -3.73 9.51
CA GLY A 100 5.59 -2.75 10.56
C GLY A 100 7.02 -2.22 10.50
N SER A 101 7.19 -0.91 10.69
CA SER A 101 8.51 -0.27 10.79
C SER A 101 8.46 0.93 11.75
N ALA A 102 9.51 1.07 12.56
CA ALA A 102 9.64 2.20 13.50
C ALA A 102 9.87 3.55 12.78
N THR A 103 10.37 3.52 11.55
CA THR A 103 10.64 4.70 10.72
C THR A 103 9.86 4.65 9.40
N GLY A 104 8.87 3.77 9.29
CA GLY A 104 8.01 3.65 8.12
C GLY A 104 7.10 4.85 7.94
N ARG A 105 6.55 5.01 6.75
CA ARG A 105 5.61 6.08 6.44
C ARG A 105 4.22 5.77 6.99
N GLY A 106 3.48 6.84 7.32
CA GLY A 106 2.10 6.79 7.78
C GLY A 106 1.95 6.45 9.27
N LEU A 107 0.71 6.45 9.73
CA LEU A 107 0.33 6.07 11.09
C LEU A 107 -0.68 4.93 11.05
N VAL A 108 -0.32 3.77 11.57
CA VAL A 108 -1.21 2.60 11.66
C VAL A 108 -2.31 2.92 12.68
N LEU A 109 -3.55 2.99 12.21
CA LEU A 109 -4.72 3.30 13.04
C LEU A 109 -5.34 2.03 13.65
N ALA A 110 -5.36 0.95 12.87
CA ALA A 110 -5.97 -0.32 13.28
C ALA A 110 -5.40 -1.49 12.48
N VAL A 111 -5.48 -2.70 13.04
CA VAL A 111 -5.07 -3.95 12.40
C VAL A 111 -6.16 -4.99 12.57
N ASP A 112 -6.59 -5.60 11.47
CA ASP A 112 -7.52 -6.73 11.49
C ASP A 112 -6.77 -8.03 11.17
N ALA A 113 -6.50 -8.82 12.21
CA ALA A 113 -5.82 -10.10 12.09
C ALA A 113 -6.64 -11.20 11.40
N SER A 114 -7.95 -11.06 11.30
CA SER A 114 -8.78 -12.06 10.60
C SER A 114 -8.79 -11.82 9.09
N ALA A 115 -8.78 -10.54 8.68
CA ALA A 115 -8.73 -10.13 7.28
C ALA A 115 -7.30 -9.88 6.77
N GLU A 116 -6.30 -9.91 7.65
CA GLU A 116 -4.90 -9.62 7.36
C GLU A 116 -4.69 -8.22 6.73
N THR A 117 -5.43 -7.21 7.21
CA THR A 117 -5.35 -5.82 6.71
C THR A 117 -5.00 -4.80 7.79
N ALA A 118 -4.34 -3.71 7.38
CA ALA A 118 -3.98 -2.56 8.19
C ALA A 118 -4.63 -1.28 7.64
N ASP A 119 -5.16 -0.44 8.54
CA ASP A 119 -5.69 0.88 8.19
C ASP A 119 -4.61 1.88 8.55
N ILE A 120 -4.16 2.65 7.57
CA ILE A 120 -3.00 3.53 7.69
C ILE A 120 -3.40 4.93 7.23
N LEU A 121 -3.11 5.93 8.07
CA LEU A 121 -3.18 7.34 7.70
C LEU A 121 -1.89 7.74 6.98
N LEU A 122 -2.01 8.17 5.73
CA LEU A 122 -0.93 8.60 4.83
C LEU A 122 -0.80 10.12 4.71
#